data_AF-A0A318L0J4-F1
#
_entry.id   AF-A0A318L0J4-F1
#
_cell.length_a   1.000
_cell.length_b   1.000
_cell.length_c   1.000
_cell.angle_alpha   90.00
_cell.angle_beta   90.00
_cell.angle_gamma   90.00
#
_symmetry.space_group_name_H-M   'P 1'
#
loop_
_entity.id
_entity.type
_entity.pdbx_description
1 polymer ?
#
loop_
_entity_poly.entity_id
_entity_poly.type
_entity_poly.pdbx_seq_one_letter_code
_entity_poly.pdbx_strand_id
1 'polypeptide(L)'
;MTLRHRLDSNKEIQLVIYSKYENYNFTPLALELTRVFIYHLSSVMNCSVNVMNLSIIPSVFEYILKQVNYEYHRQNIAVVSTAGRIVAGYIANDLNKKFSRYIQSLAVLNLYEMRSLNFDDFDCVICDKNDYYKRYPIKFVAYTSMTSLAQDDLYGKVFKSGYDRHILDFMKRITKITEDVVSDNFNALVKCICFRHAAESKLTELENAILWKNSLISYVKRQCLIIFCDISHTKKEFIEFYRVSKFAKYAIVVSIDYGYDLSKIKLINSILDRLIENDGYFDLMLSDTSAAYDQLFDDIIENQS
;
A
#
# COMPACT_ATOMS: atom_id res chain seq x y z
N MET A 1 30.33 2.56 -28.98
CA MET A 1 28.85 2.62 -29.15
C MET A 1 28.40 4.02 -28.78
N THR A 2 27.87 4.75 -29.76
CA THR A 2 27.48 6.16 -29.64
C THR A 2 26.20 6.29 -28.81
N LEU A 3 26.31 6.86 -27.62
CA LEU A 3 25.19 7.33 -26.81
C LEU A 3 24.40 8.37 -27.63
N ARG A 4 23.27 7.96 -28.22
CA ARG A 4 22.36 8.90 -28.87
C ARG A 4 21.53 9.59 -27.81
N HIS A 5 22.05 10.69 -27.27
CA HIS A 5 21.23 11.75 -26.70
C HIS A 5 20.36 12.33 -27.82
N ARG A 6 19.04 12.16 -27.75
CA ARG A 6 18.12 13.02 -28.52
C ARG A 6 17.80 14.22 -27.65
N LEU A 7 18.49 15.32 -27.92
CA LEU A 7 18.15 16.65 -27.43
C LEU A 7 16.91 17.13 -28.21
N ASP A 8 15.90 17.66 -27.52
CA ASP A 8 14.89 18.49 -28.16
C ASP A 8 15.54 19.82 -28.60
N SER A 9 14.89 20.53 -29.51
CA SER A 9 15.22 21.85 -30.06
C SER A 9 15.67 22.91 -29.03
N ASN A 10 15.34 22.74 -27.75
CA ASN A 10 15.74 23.62 -26.64
C ASN A 10 16.91 23.11 -25.77
N LYS A 11 17.60 22.01 -26.12
CA LYS A 11 18.78 21.47 -25.41
C LYS A 11 18.60 21.18 -23.90
N GLU A 12 17.38 20.98 -23.42
CA GLU A 12 17.15 20.42 -22.08
C GLU A 12 17.15 18.89 -22.13
N ILE A 13 17.83 18.26 -21.16
CA ILE A 13 17.66 16.82 -20.91
C ILE A 13 16.31 16.67 -20.23
N GLN A 14 15.25 16.59 -21.00
CA GLN A 14 14.07 15.92 -20.50
C GLN A 14 14.50 14.47 -20.27
N LEU A 15 14.24 13.95 -19.06
CA LEU A 15 14.05 12.50 -18.89
C LEU A 15 13.27 12.03 -20.11
N VAL A 16 13.72 10.98 -20.80
CA VAL A 16 13.02 10.48 -21.97
C VAL A 16 11.65 10.01 -21.48
N ILE A 17 10.70 10.95 -21.46
CA ILE A 17 9.28 10.73 -21.28
C ILE A 17 8.92 10.05 -22.57
N TYR A 18 8.96 8.71 -22.56
CA TYR A 18 8.24 7.96 -23.57
C TYR A 18 6.76 8.24 -23.33
N SER A 19 6.26 9.26 -24.03
CA SER A 19 4.84 9.56 -24.28
C SER A 19 4.11 8.44 -25.05
N LYS A 20 4.56 7.18 -24.93
CA LYS A 20 3.91 5.99 -25.49
C LYS A 20 3.33 5.06 -24.43
N TYR A 21 3.62 5.27 -23.16
CA TYR A 21 3.00 4.56 -22.04
C TYR A 21 2.00 5.41 -21.25
N GLU A 22 1.68 6.63 -21.71
CA GLU A 22 0.65 7.51 -21.10
C GLU A 22 -0.72 6.83 -20.94
N ASN A 23 -0.97 5.72 -21.64
CA ASN A 23 -2.24 4.99 -21.58
C ASN A 23 -2.29 3.86 -20.54
N TYR A 24 -1.24 3.61 -19.76
CA TYR A 24 -1.26 2.51 -18.80
C TYR A 24 -1.03 2.99 -17.36
N ASN A 25 -2.14 3.12 -16.62
CA ASN A 25 -2.16 3.31 -15.17
C ASN A 25 -1.76 2.01 -14.44
N PHE A 26 -0.49 1.61 -14.54
CA PHE A 26 0.06 0.51 -13.76
C PHE A 26 0.64 1.00 -12.44
N THR A 27 0.54 0.17 -11.40
CA THR A 27 1.13 0.48 -10.09
C THR A 27 2.66 0.49 -10.15
N PRO A 28 3.31 1.22 -9.21
CA PRO A 28 4.77 1.31 -9.16
C PRO A 28 5.46 -0.07 -9.13
N LEU A 29 4.92 -1.00 -8.35
CA LEU A 29 5.50 -2.33 -8.20
C LEU A 29 5.35 -3.20 -9.45
N ALA A 30 4.22 -3.13 -10.15
CA ALA A 30 4.03 -3.90 -11.39
C ALA A 30 5.11 -3.54 -12.44
N LEU A 31 5.46 -2.25 -12.51
CA LEU A 31 6.53 -1.77 -13.38
C LEU A 31 7.92 -2.15 -12.87
N GLU A 32 8.15 -2.13 -11.56
CA GLU A 32 9.41 -2.59 -10.97
C GLU A 32 9.65 -4.09 -11.20
N LEU A 33 8.63 -4.92 -11.00
CA LEU A 33 8.68 -6.36 -11.32
C LEU A 33 8.93 -6.59 -12.81
N THR A 34 8.36 -5.75 -13.68
CA THR A 34 8.64 -5.80 -15.12
C THR A 34 10.10 -5.46 -15.44
N ARG A 35 10.69 -4.45 -14.79
CA ARG A 35 12.12 -4.13 -14.97
C ARG A 35 13.02 -5.28 -14.52
N VAL A 36 12.73 -5.88 -13.36
CA VAL A 36 13.47 -7.05 -12.84
C VAL A 36 13.31 -8.25 -13.79
N PHE A 37 12.10 -8.50 -14.30
CA PHE A 37 11.87 -9.55 -15.29
C PHE A 37 12.68 -9.32 -16.57
N ILE A 38 12.69 -8.09 -17.10
CA ILE A 38 13.48 -7.72 -18.29
C ILE A 38 14.98 -7.90 -18.04
N TYR A 39 15.47 -7.54 -16.85
CA TYR A 39 16.86 -7.73 -16.45
C TYR A 39 17.26 -9.20 -16.58
N HIS A 40 16.51 -10.08 -15.90
CA HIS A 40 16.78 -11.51 -15.89
C HIS A 40 16.63 -12.14 -17.27
N LEU A 41 15.59 -11.75 -18.02
CA LEU A 41 15.38 -12.24 -19.38
C LEU A 41 16.54 -11.86 -20.30
N SER A 42 17.00 -10.60 -20.26
CA SER A 42 18.12 -10.13 -21.07
C SER A 42 19.42 -10.86 -20.70
N SER A 43 19.63 -11.12 -19.40
CA SER A 43 20.79 -11.86 -18.90
C SER A 43 20.81 -13.32 -19.35
N VAL A 44 19.66 -14.01 -19.28
CA VAL A 44 19.54 -15.42 -19.67
C VAL A 44 19.63 -15.58 -21.19
N MET A 45 18.98 -14.69 -21.94
CA MET A 45 18.92 -14.76 -23.41
C MET A 45 20.15 -14.15 -24.09
N ASN A 46 21.04 -13.50 -23.32
CA ASN A 46 22.21 -12.78 -23.80
C ASN A 46 21.91 -11.81 -24.96
N CYS A 47 20.76 -11.14 -24.91
CA CYS A 47 20.32 -10.18 -25.92
C CYS A 47 19.51 -9.05 -25.30
N SER A 48 19.49 -7.88 -25.96
CA SER A 48 18.68 -6.75 -25.49
C SER A 48 17.20 -7.01 -25.76
N VAL A 49 16.39 -7.01 -24.71
CA VAL A 49 14.93 -7.15 -24.83
C VAL A 49 14.31 -5.79 -25.16
N ASN A 50 13.50 -5.73 -26.23
CA ASN A 50 12.77 -4.52 -26.58
C ASN A 50 11.55 -4.35 -25.67
N VAL A 51 11.56 -3.30 -24.85
CA VAL A 51 10.50 -2.94 -23.89
C VAL A 51 9.13 -2.80 -24.56
N MET A 52 9.07 -2.35 -25.83
CA MET A 52 7.79 -2.20 -26.55
C MET A 52 7.05 -3.53 -26.77
N ASN A 53 7.76 -4.65 -26.78
CA ASN A 53 7.17 -5.97 -26.97
C ASN A 53 6.63 -6.58 -25.67
N LEU A 54 6.82 -5.91 -24.52
CA LEU A 54 6.50 -6.43 -23.20
C LEU A 54 5.44 -5.61 -22.46
N SER A 55 4.65 -4.80 -23.18
CA SER A 55 3.58 -3.99 -22.61
C SER A 55 2.51 -4.80 -21.86
N ILE A 56 2.39 -6.10 -22.14
CA ILE A 56 1.47 -7.01 -21.43
C ILE A 56 2.00 -7.45 -20.05
N ILE A 57 3.30 -7.44 -19.83
CA ILE A 57 3.92 -7.98 -18.61
C ILE A 57 3.49 -7.21 -17.34
N PRO A 58 3.48 -5.87 -17.31
CA PRO A 58 2.96 -5.15 -16.16
C PRO A 58 1.50 -5.50 -15.85
N SER A 59 0.65 -5.72 -16.88
CA SER A 59 -0.74 -6.14 -16.69
C SER A 59 -0.87 -7.51 -16.02
N VAL A 60 0.05 -8.43 -16.29
CA VAL A 60 0.07 -9.74 -15.64
C VAL A 60 0.42 -9.59 -14.16
N PHE A 61 1.42 -8.78 -13.82
CA PHE A 61 1.77 -8.50 -12.42
C PHE A 61 0.64 -7.78 -11.67
N GLU A 62 -0.01 -6.81 -12.29
CA GLU A 62 -1.24 -6.18 -11.77
C GLU A 62 -2.31 -7.22 -11.44
N TYR A 63 -2.58 -8.11 -12.38
CA TYR A 63 -3.59 -9.14 -12.18
C TYR A 63 -3.24 -10.05 -11.00
N ILE A 64 -1.98 -10.49 -10.89
CA ILE A 64 -1.50 -11.30 -9.77
C ILE A 64 -1.69 -10.54 -8.45
N LEU A 65 -1.24 -9.28 -8.36
CA LEU A 65 -1.38 -8.47 -7.15
C LEU A 65 -2.84 -8.24 -6.76
N LYS A 66 -3.75 -8.10 -7.73
CA LYS A 66 -5.19 -7.96 -7.46
C LYS A 66 -5.79 -9.21 -6.80
N GLN A 67 -5.32 -10.41 -7.16
CA GLN A 67 -5.82 -11.68 -6.58
C GLN A 67 -5.34 -11.93 -5.14
N VAL A 68 -4.28 -11.25 -4.69
CA VAL A 68 -3.76 -11.41 -3.33
C VAL A 68 -4.65 -10.67 -2.34
N ASN A 69 -5.23 -11.36 -1.35
CA ASN A 69 -5.97 -10.71 -0.28
C ASN A 69 -5.02 -10.01 0.69
N TYR A 70 -5.44 -8.89 1.28
CA TYR A 70 -4.72 -8.32 2.42
C TYR A 70 -4.79 -9.24 3.62
N GLU A 71 -3.76 -9.19 4.47
CA GLU A 71 -3.73 -9.92 5.72
C GLU A 71 -4.85 -9.43 6.66
N TYR A 72 -5.68 -10.37 7.11
CA TYR A 72 -6.86 -10.10 7.90
C TYR A 72 -7.06 -11.14 8.99
N HIS A 73 -7.15 -10.68 10.24
CA HIS A 73 -7.54 -11.48 11.38
C HIS A 73 -9.07 -11.55 11.46
N ARG A 74 -9.62 -12.73 11.20
CA ARG A 74 -11.07 -12.96 11.31
C ARG A 74 -11.55 -12.82 12.76
N GLN A 75 -12.68 -12.14 12.91
CA GLN A 75 -13.17 -11.70 14.22
C GLN A 75 -13.97 -12.79 14.92
N ASN A 76 -13.76 -12.95 16.22
CA ASN A 76 -14.60 -13.71 17.15
C ASN A 76 -15.62 -12.78 17.78
N ILE A 77 -16.91 -12.99 17.48
CA ILE A 77 -17.97 -12.04 17.83
C ILE A 77 -19.01 -12.70 18.74
N ALA A 78 -19.33 -12.05 19.84
CA ALA A 78 -20.49 -12.40 20.66
C ALA A 78 -21.70 -11.57 20.21
N VAL A 79 -22.80 -12.24 19.86
CA VAL A 79 -24.07 -11.61 19.51
C VAL A 79 -25.04 -11.77 20.68
N VAL A 80 -25.46 -10.66 21.25
CA VAL A 80 -26.27 -10.61 22.46
C VAL A 80 -27.57 -9.85 22.21
N SER A 81 -28.69 -10.40 22.66
CA SER A 81 -29.97 -9.69 22.62
C SER A 81 -30.70 -9.73 23.95
N THR A 82 -31.28 -8.58 24.30
CA THR A 82 -32.21 -8.45 25.44
C THR A 82 -33.55 -9.14 25.19
N ALA A 83 -33.97 -9.27 23.93
CA ALA A 83 -35.18 -9.97 23.52
C ALA A 83 -35.03 -11.49 23.46
N GLY A 84 -33.83 -12.01 23.78
CA GLY A 84 -33.54 -13.43 23.91
C GLY A 84 -32.74 -14.02 22.75
N ARG A 85 -32.38 -15.28 22.90
CA ARG A 85 -31.42 -15.98 22.02
C ARG A 85 -31.91 -16.12 20.58
N ILE A 86 -33.22 -16.13 20.35
CA ILE A 86 -33.82 -16.16 19.00
C ILE A 86 -33.46 -14.91 18.21
N VAL A 87 -33.61 -13.72 18.82
CA VAL A 87 -33.29 -12.43 18.17
C VAL A 87 -31.79 -12.32 17.92
N ALA A 88 -30.97 -12.72 18.90
CA ALA A 88 -29.52 -12.82 18.71
C ALA A 88 -29.16 -13.77 17.54
N GLY A 89 -29.87 -14.88 17.40
CA GLY A 89 -29.69 -15.82 16.29
C GLY A 89 -30.05 -15.22 14.93
N TYR A 90 -31.11 -14.41 14.86
CA TYR A 90 -31.44 -13.65 13.65
C TYR A 90 -30.33 -12.67 13.25
N ILE A 91 -29.78 -11.93 14.22
CA ILE A 91 -28.66 -11.01 13.99
C ILE A 91 -27.42 -11.77 13.51
N ALA A 92 -27.04 -12.85 14.19
CA ALA A 92 -25.90 -13.68 13.81
C ALA A 92 -26.04 -14.25 12.39
N ASN A 93 -27.25 -14.66 12.00
CA ASN A 93 -27.52 -15.12 10.63
C ASN A 93 -27.37 -14.00 9.59
N ASP A 94 -27.80 -12.78 9.88
CA ASP A 94 -27.62 -11.65 8.94
C ASP A 94 -26.14 -11.25 8.82
N LEU A 95 -25.41 -11.24 9.94
CA LEU A 95 -23.95 -11.03 9.95
C LEU A 95 -23.24 -12.08 9.11
N ASN A 96 -23.55 -13.36 9.29
CA ASN A 96 -22.89 -14.42 8.54
C ASN A 96 -23.18 -14.35 7.03
N LYS A 97 -24.42 -13.97 6.65
CA LYS A 97 -24.77 -13.77 5.23
C LYS A 97 -23.94 -12.69 4.55
N LYS A 98 -23.58 -11.61 5.26
CA LYS A 98 -22.94 -10.43 4.68
C LYS A 98 -21.43 -10.37 4.91
N PHE A 99 -20.97 -10.87 6.05
CA PHE A 99 -19.60 -10.70 6.54
C PHE A 99 -18.90 -12.03 6.85
N SER A 100 -19.40 -13.18 6.37
CA SER A 100 -18.79 -14.51 6.60
C SER A 100 -17.27 -14.54 6.37
N ARG A 101 -16.76 -13.83 5.36
CA ARG A 101 -15.32 -13.75 5.05
C ARG A 101 -14.47 -13.15 6.19
N TYR A 102 -15.08 -12.32 7.04
CA TYR A 102 -14.44 -11.58 8.12
C TYR A 102 -14.67 -12.21 9.51
N ILE A 103 -15.51 -13.24 9.60
CA ILE A 103 -15.95 -13.81 10.87
C ILE A 103 -15.27 -15.17 11.06
N GLN A 104 -14.61 -15.35 12.20
CA GLN A 104 -14.05 -16.64 12.61
C GLN A 104 -15.09 -17.44 13.39
N SER A 105 -15.77 -16.80 14.33
CA SER A 105 -16.79 -17.44 15.16
C SER A 105 -17.89 -16.45 15.59
N LEU A 106 -19.09 -16.99 15.83
CA LEU A 106 -20.23 -16.26 16.35
C LEU A 106 -20.80 -17.01 17.56
N ALA A 107 -20.75 -16.39 18.74
CA ALA A 107 -21.46 -16.87 19.91
C ALA A 107 -22.83 -16.20 19.99
N VAL A 108 -23.91 -17.00 20.03
CA VAL A 108 -25.29 -16.49 20.11
C VAL A 108 -25.83 -16.64 21.52
N LEU A 109 -26.10 -15.51 22.16
CA LEU A 109 -26.37 -15.45 23.59
C LEU A 109 -27.55 -14.53 23.90
N ASN A 110 -28.23 -14.82 25.00
CA ASN A 110 -29.06 -13.83 25.69
C ASN A 110 -28.20 -12.99 26.66
N LEU A 111 -28.78 -11.93 27.20
CA LEU A 111 -28.05 -11.03 28.09
C LEU A 111 -27.47 -11.70 29.36
N TYR A 112 -28.19 -12.67 29.93
CA TYR A 112 -27.74 -13.34 31.15
C TYR A 112 -26.57 -14.30 30.89
N GLU A 113 -26.60 -15.00 29.76
CA GLU A 113 -25.53 -15.91 29.31
C GLU A 113 -24.21 -15.17 29.06
N MET A 114 -24.26 -13.86 28.73
CA MET A 114 -23.06 -13.05 28.51
C MET A 114 -22.17 -12.91 29.76
N ARG A 115 -22.75 -12.96 30.97
CA ARG A 115 -21.99 -12.77 32.23
C ARG A 115 -20.97 -13.87 32.49
N SER A 116 -21.17 -15.05 31.92
CA SER A 116 -20.28 -16.20 32.04
C SER A 116 -19.22 -16.28 30.95
N LEU A 117 -19.19 -15.31 30.01
CA LEU A 117 -18.16 -15.29 28.98
C LEU A 117 -16.80 -14.90 29.54
N ASN A 118 -15.77 -15.53 29.02
CA ASN A 118 -14.44 -14.97 29.02
C ASN A 118 -14.34 -13.95 27.87
N PHE A 119 -14.20 -12.67 28.18
CA PHE A 119 -14.19 -11.62 27.15
C PHE A 119 -12.92 -11.63 26.30
N ASP A 120 -11.82 -12.22 26.79
CA ASP A 120 -10.58 -12.34 26.04
C ASP A 120 -10.69 -13.26 24.82
N ASP A 121 -11.75 -14.09 24.75
CA ASP A 121 -12.01 -14.98 23.62
C ASP A 121 -12.73 -14.26 22.45
N PHE A 122 -13.13 -12.99 22.63
CA PHE A 122 -13.93 -12.24 21.68
C PHE A 122 -13.33 -10.85 21.38
N ASP A 123 -13.38 -10.44 20.12
CA ASP A 123 -12.92 -9.12 19.70
C ASP A 123 -13.98 -8.04 20.00
N CYS A 124 -15.26 -8.41 19.94
CA CYS A 124 -16.36 -7.49 20.23
C CYS A 124 -17.67 -8.19 20.60
N VAL A 125 -18.60 -7.40 21.13
CA VAL A 125 -20.00 -7.77 21.34
C VAL A 125 -20.90 -6.93 20.43
N ILE A 126 -21.75 -7.59 19.63
CA ILE A 126 -22.81 -6.96 18.85
C ILE A 126 -24.14 -7.14 19.59
N CYS A 127 -24.88 -6.05 19.79
CA CYS A 127 -26.12 -6.08 20.58
C CYS A 127 -27.26 -5.26 19.99
N ASP A 128 -28.50 -5.60 20.35
CA ASP A 128 -29.70 -4.89 19.87
C ASP A 128 -29.91 -3.49 20.49
N LYS A 129 -29.16 -3.13 21.56
CA LYS A 129 -29.27 -1.84 22.26
C LYS A 129 -27.91 -1.36 22.81
N ASN A 130 -27.57 -0.08 22.56
CA ASN A 130 -26.26 0.50 22.87
C ASN A 130 -26.01 0.85 24.36
N ASP A 131 -27.06 1.15 25.14
CA ASP A 131 -26.88 1.98 26.34
C ASP A 131 -26.56 1.24 27.64
N TYR A 132 -26.67 -0.09 27.67
CA TYR A 132 -26.65 -0.83 28.94
C TYR A 132 -25.29 -1.43 29.34
N TYR A 133 -24.26 -1.33 28.49
CA TYR A 133 -23.11 -2.27 28.57
C TYR A 133 -21.71 -1.66 28.66
N LYS A 134 -21.59 -0.34 28.87
CA LYS A 134 -20.29 0.36 29.01
C LYS A 134 -19.41 -0.09 30.20
N ARG A 135 -19.87 -1.04 31.02
CA ARG A 135 -19.16 -1.54 32.22
C ARG A 135 -18.31 -2.77 31.96
N TYR A 136 -18.45 -3.41 30.80
CA TYR A 136 -17.68 -4.61 30.46
C TYR A 136 -16.38 -4.24 29.75
N PRO A 137 -15.29 -5.01 29.95
CA PRO A 137 -13.97 -4.72 29.40
C PRO A 137 -13.83 -5.13 27.92
N ILE A 138 -14.91 -5.02 27.14
CA ILE A 138 -14.94 -5.38 25.72
C ILE A 138 -15.71 -4.33 24.93
N LYS A 139 -15.38 -4.20 23.64
CA LYS A 139 -16.06 -3.29 22.73
C LYS A 139 -17.50 -3.74 22.46
N PHE A 140 -18.46 -2.85 22.70
CA PHE A 140 -19.87 -3.05 22.32
C PHE A 140 -20.21 -2.24 21.07
N VAL A 141 -20.93 -2.88 20.15
CA VAL A 141 -21.43 -2.25 18.94
C VAL A 141 -22.93 -2.54 18.82
N ALA A 142 -23.75 -1.50 18.71
CA ALA A 142 -25.16 -1.68 18.42
C ALA A 142 -25.37 -2.19 17.00
N TYR A 143 -26.18 -3.23 16.90
CA TYR A 143 -26.78 -3.70 15.67
C TYR A 143 -27.94 -2.79 15.30
N THR A 144 -27.90 -2.27 14.08
CA THR A 144 -29.02 -1.60 13.43
C THR A 144 -29.50 -2.46 12.26
N SER A 145 -30.77 -2.31 11.86
CA SER A 145 -31.27 -3.04 10.70
C SER A 145 -30.42 -2.71 9.47
N MET A 146 -30.01 -3.75 8.75
CA MET A 146 -28.92 -3.70 7.77
C MET A 146 -29.30 -3.07 6.43
N THR A 147 -29.63 -1.79 6.45
CA THR A 147 -29.54 -0.88 5.29
C THR A 147 -28.09 -0.80 4.79
N SER A 148 -27.84 -0.29 3.58
CA SER A 148 -26.46 -0.14 3.06
C SER A 148 -25.58 0.72 3.98
N LEU A 149 -26.07 1.89 4.41
CA LEU A 149 -25.37 2.77 5.34
C LEU A 149 -25.07 2.10 6.69
N ALA A 150 -25.97 1.27 7.19
CA ALA A 150 -25.77 0.52 8.42
C ALA A 150 -24.71 -0.60 8.27
N GLN A 151 -24.58 -1.16 7.06
CA GLN A 151 -23.55 -2.16 6.77
C GLN A 151 -22.15 -1.53 6.75
N ASP A 152 -22.00 -0.37 6.12
CA ASP A 152 -20.73 0.36 6.07
C ASP A 152 -20.30 0.82 7.48
N ASP A 153 -21.24 1.35 8.27
CA ASP A 153 -20.98 1.75 9.66
C ASP A 153 -20.57 0.55 10.53
N LEU A 154 -21.25 -0.58 10.39
CA LEU A 154 -20.88 -1.80 11.13
C LEU A 154 -19.52 -2.33 10.68
N TYR A 155 -19.22 -2.28 9.38
CA TYR A 155 -17.93 -2.66 8.84
C TYR A 155 -16.79 -1.84 9.44
N GLY A 156 -16.93 -0.51 9.44
CA GLY A 156 -15.97 0.38 10.07
C GLY A 156 -15.80 0.12 11.57
N LYS A 157 -16.88 -0.20 12.29
CA LYS A 157 -16.85 -0.42 13.74
C LYS A 157 -16.37 -1.80 14.16
N VAL A 158 -16.62 -2.85 13.39
CA VAL A 158 -16.35 -4.24 13.81
C VAL A 158 -15.23 -4.86 12.99
N PHE A 159 -15.30 -4.75 11.67
CA PHE A 159 -14.48 -5.55 10.78
C PHE A 159 -13.20 -4.84 10.36
N LYS A 160 -13.18 -3.51 10.24
CA LYS A 160 -12.00 -2.74 9.83
C LYS A 160 -10.78 -2.97 10.73
N SER A 161 -10.98 -3.24 12.02
CA SER A 161 -9.89 -3.53 12.97
C SER A 161 -9.20 -4.88 12.75
N GLY A 162 -9.77 -5.77 11.95
CA GLY A 162 -9.15 -7.07 11.66
C GLY A 162 -7.99 -6.99 10.65
N TYR A 163 -7.83 -5.89 9.91
CA TYR A 163 -6.71 -5.74 8.99
C TYR A 163 -5.39 -5.50 9.74
N ASP A 164 -4.34 -6.21 9.32
CA ASP A 164 -3.01 -6.02 9.92
C ASP A 164 -2.45 -4.62 9.61
N ARG A 165 -2.08 -3.90 10.67
CA ARG A 165 -1.44 -2.58 10.61
C ARG A 165 0.06 -2.63 10.83
N HIS A 166 0.65 -3.78 11.15
CA HIS A 166 2.08 -3.87 11.46
C HIS A 166 2.95 -3.33 10.32
N ILE A 167 2.60 -3.63 9.07
CA ILE A 167 3.34 -3.09 7.92
C ILE A 167 3.12 -1.58 7.72
N LEU A 168 1.96 -1.07 8.09
CA LEU A 168 1.69 0.37 8.07
C LEU A 168 2.57 1.10 9.09
N ASP A 169 2.64 0.57 10.32
CA ASP A 169 3.47 1.13 11.38
C ASP A 169 4.97 1.03 11.04
N PHE A 170 5.37 -0.06 10.38
CA PHE A 170 6.69 -0.20 9.80
C PHE A 170 6.98 0.91 8.78
N MET A 171 6.09 1.13 7.80
CA MET A 171 6.25 2.18 6.79
C MET A 171 6.37 3.56 7.43
N LYS A 172 5.50 3.91 8.39
CA LYS A 172 5.58 5.17 9.15
C LYS A 172 6.97 5.38 9.76
N ARG A 173 7.56 4.34 10.34
CA ARG A 173 8.87 4.40 10.99
C ARG A 173 10.03 4.58 10.01
N ILE A 174 9.98 3.94 8.84
CA ILE A 174 11.06 4.01 7.84
C ILE A 174 10.94 5.20 6.89
N THR A 175 9.82 5.93 6.97
CA THR A 175 9.56 7.10 6.15
C THR A 175 10.28 8.33 6.68
N LYS A 176 10.94 9.06 5.78
CA LYS A 176 11.55 10.35 6.07
C LYS A 176 11.24 11.36 4.99
N ILE A 177 11.10 12.61 5.39
CA ILE A 177 10.85 13.73 4.49
C ILE A 177 12.09 14.59 4.45
N THR A 178 12.68 14.73 3.27
CA THR A 178 13.83 15.60 3.04
C THR A 178 13.34 16.89 2.41
N GLU A 179 13.06 17.89 3.23
CA GLU A 179 12.44 19.16 2.80
C GLU A 179 13.39 20.08 2.01
N ASP A 180 14.71 19.97 2.25
CA ASP A 180 15.69 20.97 1.79
C ASP A 180 16.42 20.64 0.48
N VAL A 181 16.13 19.49 -0.14
CA VAL A 181 16.84 19.09 -1.36
C VAL A 181 15.94 19.31 -2.56
N VAL A 182 16.00 20.53 -3.14
CA VAL A 182 15.42 20.79 -4.47
C VAL A 182 16.46 20.47 -5.53
N SER A 183 16.33 19.31 -6.16
CA SER A 183 17.15 18.96 -7.32
C SER A 183 16.42 19.29 -8.61
N ASP A 184 17.10 19.98 -9.53
CA ASP A 184 16.62 20.28 -10.88
C ASP A 184 17.24 19.35 -11.94
N ASN A 185 18.12 18.43 -11.51
CA ASN A 185 18.86 17.52 -12.35
C ASN A 185 18.75 16.08 -11.82
N PHE A 186 18.10 15.21 -12.58
CA PHE A 186 17.89 13.81 -12.20
C PHE A 186 19.19 13.08 -11.85
N ASN A 187 20.27 13.27 -12.61
CA ASN A 187 21.54 12.61 -12.32
C ASN A 187 22.17 13.10 -11.01
N ALA A 188 22.00 14.39 -10.69
CA ALA A 188 22.46 14.94 -9.41
C ALA A 188 21.65 14.37 -8.23
N LEU A 189 20.33 14.22 -8.41
CA LEU A 189 19.47 13.54 -7.44
C LEU A 189 19.91 12.09 -7.22
N VAL A 190 20.15 11.33 -8.30
CA VAL A 190 20.61 9.92 -8.20
C VAL A 190 21.93 9.83 -7.44
N LYS A 191 22.90 10.71 -7.72
CA LYS A 191 24.17 10.74 -6.99
C LYS A 191 23.99 11.04 -5.51
N CYS A 192 23.11 11.99 -5.17
CA CYS A 192 22.77 12.31 -3.78
C CYS A 192 22.17 11.09 -3.05
N ILE A 193 21.19 10.43 -3.69
CA ILE A 193 20.58 9.20 -3.17
C ILE A 193 21.65 8.12 -2.95
N CYS A 194 22.50 7.88 -3.94
CA CYS A 194 23.53 6.84 -3.85
C CYS A 194 24.53 7.15 -2.73
N PHE A 195 24.97 8.40 -2.58
CA PHE A 195 25.87 8.81 -1.51
C PHE A 195 25.25 8.61 -0.11
N ARG A 196 23.95 8.86 0.04
CA ARG A 196 23.24 8.74 1.33
C ARG A 196 22.86 7.30 1.68
N HIS A 197 22.57 6.47 0.68
CA HIS A 197 21.91 5.18 0.89
C HIS A 197 22.71 3.96 0.46
N ALA A 198 23.75 4.09 -0.36
CA ALA A 198 24.56 2.95 -0.74
C ALA A 198 25.25 2.35 0.49
N ALA A 199 25.26 1.02 0.54
CA ALA A 199 26.12 0.30 1.44
C ALA A 199 27.59 0.48 1.03
N GLU A 200 28.49 0.15 1.95
CA GLU A 200 29.93 0.22 1.72
C GLU A 200 30.31 -0.53 0.44
N SER A 201 31.09 0.13 -0.43
CA SER A 201 31.51 -0.40 -1.74
C SER A 201 30.37 -0.67 -2.76
N LYS A 202 29.13 -0.23 -2.52
CA LYS A 202 27.98 -0.45 -3.43
C LYS A 202 27.49 0.79 -4.18
N LEU A 203 28.17 1.92 -4.03
CA LEU A 203 27.77 3.20 -4.63
C LEU A 203 27.58 3.11 -6.15
N THR A 204 28.60 2.63 -6.87
CA THR A 204 28.56 2.55 -8.34
C THR A 204 27.55 1.52 -8.83
N GLU A 205 27.38 0.40 -8.11
CA GLU A 205 26.37 -0.61 -8.44
C GLU A 205 24.96 -0.04 -8.30
N LEU A 206 24.68 0.69 -7.21
CA LEU A 206 23.40 1.35 -6.98
C LEU A 206 23.10 2.42 -8.03
N GLU A 207 24.07 3.28 -8.34
CA GLU A 207 23.93 4.33 -9.36
C GLU A 207 23.61 3.72 -10.73
N ASN A 208 24.37 2.71 -11.15
CA ASN A 208 24.15 2.01 -12.41
C ASN A 208 22.77 1.32 -12.43
N ALA A 209 22.36 0.68 -11.34
CA ALA A 209 21.06 0.03 -11.25
C ALA A 209 19.90 1.02 -11.42
N ILE A 210 19.95 2.16 -10.72
CA ILE A 210 18.91 3.20 -10.83
C ILE A 210 18.86 3.77 -12.25
N LEU A 211 20.00 4.15 -12.82
CA LEU A 211 20.06 4.72 -14.16
C LEU A 211 19.60 3.72 -15.23
N TRP A 212 20.01 2.45 -15.10
CA TRP A 212 19.60 1.38 -16.00
C TRP A 212 18.09 1.13 -15.93
N LYS A 213 17.53 0.96 -14.73
CA LYS A 213 16.07 0.77 -14.53
C LYS A 213 15.28 1.93 -15.13
N ASN A 214 15.72 3.16 -14.87
CA ASN A 214 15.08 4.36 -15.40
C ASN A 214 15.20 4.48 -16.93
N SER A 215 16.27 3.95 -17.53
CA SER A 215 16.41 3.90 -19.00
C SER A 215 15.50 2.88 -19.67
N LEU A 216 15.10 1.82 -18.96
CA LEU A 216 14.16 0.82 -19.47
C LEU A 216 12.73 1.33 -19.43
N ILE A 217 12.28 1.65 -18.23
CA ILE A 217 10.92 2.07 -17.91
C ILE A 217 11.13 3.11 -16.81
N SER A 218 10.78 4.37 -17.00
CA SER A 218 10.70 5.32 -15.88
C SER A 218 9.31 5.25 -15.25
N TYR A 219 9.19 5.52 -13.96
CA TYR A 219 7.86 5.60 -13.32
C TYR A 219 7.62 7.02 -12.83
N VAL A 220 6.90 7.78 -13.65
CA VAL A 220 6.45 9.12 -13.34
C VAL A 220 4.94 9.17 -13.59
N LYS A 221 4.17 9.49 -12.55
CA LYS A 221 2.70 9.65 -12.61
C LYS A 221 2.34 10.95 -11.91
N ARG A 222 1.51 11.79 -12.55
CA ARG A 222 1.07 13.11 -12.03
C ARG A 222 2.20 13.97 -11.44
N GLN A 223 3.33 14.06 -12.15
CA GLN A 223 4.53 14.80 -11.71
C GLN A 223 5.22 14.24 -10.44
N CYS A 224 4.91 13.03 -9.99
CA CYS A 224 5.71 12.32 -9.00
C CYS A 224 6.54 11.21 -9.67
N LEU A 225 7.82 11.14 -9.32
CA LEU A 225 8.77 10.09 -9.72
C LEU A 225 8.96 9.08 -8.57
N ILE A 226 8.92 7.76 -8.85
CA ILE A 226 9.41 6.75 -7.90
C ILE A 226 10.72 6.14 -8.37
N ILE A 227 11.68 6.08 -7.45
CA ILE A 227 12.96 5.43 -7.60
C ILE A 227 13.02 4.24 -6.64
N PHE A 228 13.08 3.03 -7.17
CA PHE A 228 13.31 1.82 -6.39
C PHE A 228 14.80 1.51 -6.29
N CYS A 229 15.29 1.38 -5.07
CA CYS A 229 16.66 0.96 -4.76
C CYS A 229 16.65 -0.49 -4.28
N ASP A 230 17.53 -1.32 -4.85
CA ASP A 230 17.63 -2.71 -4.41
C ASP A 230 18.22 -2.80 -3.00
N ILE A 231 17.55 -3.53 -2.12
CA ILE A 231 17.99 -3.72 -0.73
C ILE A 231 19.39 -4.39 -0.64
N SER A 232 19.76 -5.16 -1.66
CA SER A 232 21.09 -5.76 -1.77
C SER A 232 22.21 -4.72 -1.83
N HIS A 233 21.94 -3.53 -2.39
CA HIS A 233 22.88 -2.43 -2.55
C HIS A 233 22.81 -1.39 -1.42
N THR A 234 21.66 -1.25 -0.75
CA THR A 234 21.46 -0.27 0.34
C THR A 234 21.65 -0.88 1.74
N LYS A 235 21.38 -2.18 1.89
CA LYS A 235 21.38 -2.93 3.16
C LYS A 235 20.47 -2.37 4.25
N LYS A 236 19.52 -1.49 3.89
CA LYS A 236 18.58 -0.86 4.80
C LYS A 236 17.26 -0.53 4.08
N GLU A 237 16.17 -0.56 4.84
CA GLU A 237 14.85 -0.20 4.35
C GLU A 237 14.53 1.27 4.65
N PHE A 238 13.96 1.97 3.69
CA PHE A 238 13.58 3.37 3.81
C PHE A 238 12.57 3.78 2.74
N ILE A 239 11.78 4.80 3.06
CA ILE A 239 10.96 5.55 2.11
C ILE A 239 11.32 7.02 2.30
N GLU A 240 11.94 7.64 1.30
CA GLU A 240 12.34 9.04 1.40
C GLU A 240 11.61 9.92 0.38
N PHE A 241 11.05 11.01 0.87
CA PHE A 241 10.34 12.00 0.07
C PHE A 241 11.26 13.19 -0.22
N TYR A 242 11.28 13.61 -1.48
CA TYR A 242 12.06 14.73 -1.98
C TYR A 242 11.17 15.66 -2.80
N ARG A 243 11.40 16.97 -2.65
CA ARG A 243 10.89 17.98 -3.58
C ARG A 243 11.85 18.09 -4.76
N VAL A 244 11.35 18.04 -5.98
CA VAL A 244 12.19 18.14 -7.18
C VAL A 244 11.61 19.20 -8.11
N SER A 245 12.42 19.68 -9.05
CA SER A 245 12.00 20.68 -10.02
C SER A 245 12.39 20.26 -11.44
N LYS A 246 11.72 20.85 -12.44
CA LYS A 246 11.92 20.64 -13.89
C LYS A 246 11.48 19.29 -14.45
N PHE A 247 11.76 18.16 -13.80
CA PHE A 247 11.43 16.83 -14.32
C PHE A 247 10.30 16.11 -13.58
N ALA A 248 9.99 16.58 -12.37
CA ALA A 248 8.87 16.17 -11.54
C ALA A 248 8.65 17.28 -10.49
N LYS A 249 7.55 17.20 -9.75
CA LYS A 249 7.23 17.99 -8.56
C LYS A 249 7.76 17.30 -7.29
N TYR A 250 7.61 15.98 -7.23
CA TYR A 250 8.03 15.15 -6.10
C TYR A 250 8.80 13.92 -6.57
N ALA A 251 9.72 13.42 -5.73
CA ALA A 251 10.34 12.11 -5.91
C ALA A 251 10.22 11.30 -4.62
N ILE A 252 9.82 10.04 -4.74
CA ILE A 252 9.81 9.06 -3.66
C ILE A 252 10.90 8.04 -3.95
N VAL A 253 11.81 7.86 -3.01
CA VAL A 253 12.89 6.89 -3.09
C VAL A 253 12.58 5.76 -2.12
N VAL A 254 12.47 4.55 -2.63
CA VAL A 254 11.99 3.40 -1.88
C VAL A 254 13.05 2.30 -1.92
N SER A 255 13.43 1.81 -0.74
CA SER A 255 14.21 0.59 -0.55
C SER A 255 13.47 -0.27 0.45
N ILE A 256 12.92 -1.39 0.01
CA ILE A 256 12.12 -2.30 0.83
C ILE A 256 12.58 -3.72 0.53
N ASP A 257 12.55 -4.59 1.53
CA ASP A 257 12.81 -6.01 1.33
C ASP A 257 11.65 -6.66 0.58
N TYR A 258 11.90 -7.16 -0.62
CA TYR A 258 10.89 -7.94 -1.36
C TYR A 258 10.75 -9.38 -0.84
N GLY A 259 11.46 -9.75 0.23
CA GLY A 259 11.31 -11.01 0.96
C GLY A 259 10.06 -11.11 1.84
N TYR A 260 9.28 -10.02 2.00
CA TYR A 260 7.98 -10.07 2.66
C TYR A 260 6.97 -10.96 1.91
N ASP A 261 5.92 -11.36 2.61
CA ASP A 261 4.79 -12.02 1.96
C ASP A 261 4.07 -11.07 0.98
N LEU A 262 3.43 -11.67 -0.03
CA LEU A 262 2.79 -10.91 -1.12
C LEU A 262 1.70 -9.94 -0.63
N SER A 263 1.04 -10.23 0.51
CA SER A 263 -0.03 -9.37 1.02
C SER A 263 0.53 -8.05 1.57
N LYS A 264 1.66 -8.11 2.28
CA LYS A 264 2.39 -6.93 2.74
C LYS A 264 2.95 -6.12 1.56
N ILE A 265 3.55 -6.79 0.58
CA ILE A 265 4.06 -6.14 -0.63
C ILE A 265 2.93 -5.44 -1.40
N LYS A 266 1.76 -6.07 -1.52
CA LYS A 266 0.57 -5.45 -2.13
C LYS A 266 0.17 -4.19 -1.40
N LEU A 267 0.10 -4.21 -0.05
CA LEU A 267 -0.31 -3.06 0.73
C LEU A 267 0.65 -1.88 0.57
N ILE A 268 1.97 -2.14 0.63
CA ILE A 268 3.01 -1.13 0.35
C ILE A 268 2.79 -0.51 -1.03
N ASN A 269 2.60 -1.33 -2.06
CA ASN A 269 2.37 -0.86 -3.42
C ASN A 269 1.09 -0.03 -3.55
N SER A 270 -0.02 -0.45 -2.94
CA SER A 270 -1.28 0.28 -2.96
C SER A 270 -1.17 1.63 -2.25
N ILE A 271 -0.42 1.70 -1.14
CA ILE A 271 -0.12 2.96 -0.46
C ILE A 271 0.69 3.88 -1.37
N LEU A 272 1.77 3.38 -1.98
CA LEU A 272 2.61 4.18 -2.90
C LEU A 272 1.83 4.66 -4.12
N ASP A 273 1.01 3.81 -4.75
CA ASP A 273 0.21 4.21 -5.91
C ASP A 273 -0.81 5.29 -5.53
N ARG A 274 -1.53 5.10 -4.42
CA ARG A 274 -2.55 6.06 -3.96
C ARG A 274 -1.96 7.41 -3.57
N LEU A 275 -0.78 7.40 -2.97
CA LEU A 275 -0.04 8.60 -2.62
C LEU A 275 0.28 9.45 -3.86
N ILE A 276 0.60 8.81 -4.98
CA ILE A 276 0.91 9.50 -6.24
C ILE A 276 -0.34 9.96 -7.00
N GLU A 277 -1.48 9.31 -6.78
CA GLU A 277 -2.72 9.70 -7.43
C GLU A 277 -3.25 11.05 -6.93
N ASN A 278 -2.93 11.46 -5.71
CA ASN A 278 -3.52 12.64 -5.10
C ASN A 278 -2.47 13.48 -4.36
N ASP A 279 -2.18 14.65 -4.93
CA ASP A 279 -1.31 15.69 -4.35
C ASP A 279 -1.66 16.03 -2.90
N GLY A 280 -2.94 15.91 -2.50
CA GLY A 280 -3.36 16.14 -1.12
C GLY A 280 -2.70 15.20 -0.11
N TYR A 281 -2.40 13.95 -0.47
CA TYR A 281 -1.65 13.05 0.43
C TYR A 281 -0.18 13.42 0.52
N PHE A 282 0.42 14.01 -0.51
CA PHE A 282 1.78 14.54 -0.40
C PHE A 282 1.83 15.70 0.58
N ASP A 283 0.92 16.65 0.47
CA ASP A 283 0.85 17.80 1.39
C ASP A 283 0.54 17.33 2.82
N LEU A 284 -0.28 16.28 2.97
CA LEU A 284 -0.53 15.65 4.26
C LEU A 284 0.71 14.92 4.78
N MET A 285 1.45 14.19 3.93
CA MET A 285 2.69 13.53 4.34
C MET A 285 3.68 14.54 4.92
N LEU A 286 3.83 15.69 4.26
CA LEU A 286 4.70 16.79 4.68
C LEU A 286 4.28 17.42 6.01
N SER A 287 2.98 17.47 6.32
CA SER A 287 2.48 18.09 7.56
C SER A 287 2.32 17.10 8.71
N ASP A 288 1.77 15.92 8.45
CA ASP A 288 1.60 14.82 9.39
C ASP A 288 1.70 13.48 8.67
N THR A 289 2.93 12.94 8.64
CA THR A 289 3.25 11.65 8.02
C THR A 289 2.40 10.50 8.59
N SER A 290 2.14 10.49 9.91
CA SER A 290 1.37 9.39 10.51
C SER A 290 -0.08 9.44 10.07
N ALA A 291 -0.71 10.62 10.15
CA ALA A 291 -2.09 10.81 9.72
C ALA A 291 -2.26 10.50 8.23
N ALA A 292 -1.29 10.87 7.39
CA ALA A 292 -1.30 10.55 5.97
C ALA A 292 -1.34 9.04 5.71
N TYR A 293 -0.49 8.26 6.40
CA TYR A 293 -0.49 6.80 6.29
C TYR A 293 -1.81 6.19 6.78
N ASP A 294 -2.35 6.67 7.91
CA ASP A 294 -3.61 6.15 8.44
C ASP A 294 -4.77 6.41 7.49
N GLN A 295 -4.85 7.61 6.90
CA GLN A 295 -5.88 7.95 5.92
C GLN A 295 -5.73 7.13 4.63
N LEU A 296 -4.51 6.98 4.11
CA LEU A 296 -4.24 6.14 2.93
C LEU A 296 -4.66 4.69 3.15
N PHE A 297 -4.34 4.12 4.30
CA PHE A 297 -4.69 2.75 4.65
C PHE A 297 -6.21 2.56 4.71
N ASP A 298 -6.90 3.50 5.37
CA ASP A 298 -8.35 3.48 5.49
C ASP A 298 -9.03 3.56 4.11
N ASP A 299 -8.58 4.46 3.24
CA ASP A 299 -9.09 4.60 1.87
C ASP A 299 -8.85 3.32 1.05
N ILE A 300 -7.71 2.66 1.22
CA ILE A 300 -7.38 1.41 0.50
C ILE A 300 -8.32 0.28 0.92
N ILE A 301 -8.59 0.15 2.22
CA ILE A 301 -9.44 -0.92 2.76
C ILE A 301 -10.92 -0.68 2.42
N GLU A 302 -11.38 0.57 2.49
CA GLU A 302 -12.77 0.91 2.19
C GLU A 302 -13.11 0.65 0.71
N ASN A 303 -12.16 0.88 -0.20
CA ASN A 303 -12.32 0.58 -1.63
C ASN A 303 -12.22 -0.92 -1.99
N GLN A 304 -12.09 -1.84 -1.02
CA GLN A 304 -12.16 -3.29 -1.23
C GLN A 304 -13.53 -3.91 -0.89
N SER A 305 -14.42 -3.14 -0.28
CA SER A 305 -15.72 -3.57 0.25
C SER A 305 -16.68 -3.92 -0.87
#